data_AF-S8ET90-F1
#
_entry.id   AF-S8ET90-F1
#
_cell.length_a   1.000
_cell.length_b   1.000
_cell.length_c   1.000
_cell.angle_alpha   90.00
_cell.angle_beta   90.00
_cell.angle_gamma   90.00
#
_symmetry.space_group_name_H-M   'P 1'
#
loop_
_entity.id
_entity.type
_entity.pdbx_description
1 polymer ?
#
loop_
_entity_poly.entity_id
_entity_poly.type
_entity_poly.pdbx_seq_one_letter_code
_entity_poly.pdbx_strand_id
1 'polypeptide(L)'
;MFPLAIVLVSLTLSLLIQPWPRPALAAATIVTIDDEYGDSLTGALPVYEGAWKFGPDCSDCLLQPSPADAYRSGWHDTTTSTQYAQQTVTLTFNGTAISVYCIVPNYSASANTFVNISFSLDGNPATTYDSNSTDTVPAFRYNVTVYSVAGLASGEHTLVMAPLQDPSSSVVLFDWAEYT
;
A
#
# COMPACT_ATOMS: atom_id res chain seq x y z
N MET A 1 -29.18 83.54 -33.71
CA MET A 1 -28.48 83.06 -32.49
C MET A 1 -29.24 81.86 -31.96
N PHE A 2 -28.77 80.65 -32.23
CA PHE A 2 -29.32 79.39 -31.72
C PHE A 2 -28.20 78.69 -30.94
N PRO A 3 -28.42 78.15 -29.73
CA PRO A 3 -27.37 77.44 -29.02
C PRO A 3 -27.28 75.99 -29.51
N LEU A 4 -26.05 75.54 -29.76
CA LEU A 4 -25.70 74.14 -30.00
C LEU A 4 -25.72 73.41 -28.64
N ALA A 5 -26.50 72.34 -28.53
CA ALA A 5 -26.42 71.39 -27.42
C ALA A 5 -25.43 70.27 -27.80
N ILE A 6 -24.34 70.16 -27.04
CA ILE A 6 -23.36 69.08 -27.18
C ILE A 6 -23.87 67.89 -26.34
N VAL A 7 -24.18 66.78 -27.00
CA VAL A 7 -24.53 65.51 -26.34
C VAL A 7 -23.25 64.70 -26.14
N LEU A 8 -22.82 64.55 -24.89
CA LEU A 8 -21.73 63.66 -24.49
C LEU A 8 -22.25 62.22 -24.40
N VAL A 9 -21.78 61.35 -25.30
CA VAL A 9 -22.00 59.90 -25.24
C VAL A 9 -20.90 59.28 -24.38
N SER A 10 -21.27 58.76 -23.21
CA SER A 10 -20.37 58.03 -22.32
C SER A 10 -20.19 56.59 -22.82
N LEU A 11 -18.97 56.22 -23.21
CA LEU A 11 -18.61 54.81 -23.45
C LEU A 11 -18.19 54.18 -22.11
N THR A 12 -19.07 53.39 -21.51
CA THR A 12 -18.70 52.54 -20.37
C THR A 12 -18.07 51.25 -20.88
N LEU A 13 -16.75 51.15 -20.77
CA LEU A 13 -15.99 49.93 -21.03
C LEU A 13 -16.28 48.91 -19.92
N SER A 14 -17.26 48.03 -20.15
CA SER A 14 -17.57 46.93 -19.23
C SER A 14 -16.50 45.85 -19.36
N LEU A 15 -15.54 45.85 -18.45
CA LEU A 15 -14.54 44.80 -18.33
C LEU A 15 -15.24 43.52 -17.85
N LEU A 16 -15.59 42.63 -18.78
CA LEU A 16 -16.08 41.29 -18.45
C LEU A 16 -14.94 40.55 -17.76
N ILE A 17 -14.99 40.49 -16.43
CA ILE A 17 -14.15 39.61 -15.63
C ILE A 17 -14.64 38.19 -15.92
N GLN A 18 -14.17 37.57 -17.00
CA GLN A 18 -14.41 36.16 -17.23
C GLN A 18 -13.62 35.38 -16.18
N PRO A 19 -14.29 34.63 -15.28
CA PRO A 19 -13.58 33.81 -14.31
C PRO A 19 -12.81 32.75 -15.09
N TRP A 20 -11.47 32.85 -15.06
CA TRP A 20 -10.62 31.78 -15.55
C TRP A 20 -11.05 30.48 -14.84
N PRO A 21 -11.34 29.39 -15.57
CA PRO A 21 -11.61 28.11 -14.94
C PRO A 21 -10.39 27.78 -14.07
N ARG A 22 -10.59 27.76 -12.75
CA ARG A 22 -9.57 27.30 -11.83
C ARG A 22 -9.38 25.81 -12.10
N PRO A 23 -8.15 25.32 -12.35
CA PRO A 23 -7.93 23.88 -12.36
C PRO A 23 -8.34 23.34 -10.98
N ALA A 24 -9.35 22.48 -10.96
CA ALA A 24 -9.71 21.73 -9.76
C ALA A 24 -8.69 20.60 -9.62
N LEU A 25 -7.80 20.69 -8.65
CA LEU A 25 -7.07 19.52 -8.19
C LEU A 25 -8.10 18.61 -7.48
N ALA A 26 -8.43 17.47 -8.07
CA ALA A 26 -9.06 16.41 -7.31
C ALA A 26 -8.03 15.88 -6.31
N ALA A 27 -8.31 15.97 -5.02
CA ALA A 27 -7.49 15.32 -4.01
C ALA A 27 -7.69 13.81 -4.14
N ALA A 28 -6.60 13.06 -4.30
CA ALA A 28 -6.67 11.60 -4.27
C ALA A 28 -7.09 11.17 -2.86
N THR A 29 -8.03 10.23 -2.76
CA THR A 29 -8.51 9.72 -1.47
C THR A 29 -7.66 8.50 -1.11
N ILE A 30 -7.03 8.52 0.06
CA ILE A 30 -6.26 7.36 0.54
C ILE A 30 -7.24 6.34 1.11
N VAL A 31 -7.18 5.11 0.61
CA VAL A 31 -7.95 3.95 1.07
C VAL A 31 -6.98 2.88 1.56
N THR A 32 -7.27 2.28 2.71
CA THR A 32 -6.43 1.22 3.29
C THR A 32 -7.00 -0.16 3.01
N ILE A 33 -6.12 -1.15 2.91
CA ILE A 33 -6.44 -2.60 2.91
C ILE A 33 -5.69 -3.20 4.10
N ASP A 34 -6.44 -3.64 5.10
CA ASP A 34 -5.93 -4.33 6.29
C ASP A 34 -5.76 -5.83 6.03
N ASP A 35 -4.83 -6.49 6.73
CA ASP A 35 -4.58 -7.92 6.56
C ASP A 35 -5.79 -8.80 6.92
N GLU A 36 -6.54 -8.46 7.96
CA GLU A 36 -7.68 -9.26 8.46
C GLU A 36 -9.03 -8.62 8.09
N TYR A 37 -9.12 -7.29 8.16
CA TYR A 37 -10.35 -6.54 7.96
C TYR A 37 -10.53 -6.02 6.52
N GLY A 38 -9.51 -6.19 5.67
CA GLY A 38 -9.55 -5.86 4.25
C GLY A 38 -9.71 -4.38 3.91
N ASP A 39 -10.20 -4.16 2.70
CA ASP A 39 -10.38 -2.85 2.10
C ASP A 39 -11.40 -2.01 2.88
N SER A 40 -10.96 -0.84 3.35
CA SER A 40 -11.76 0.08 4.18
C SER A 40 -12.94 0.73 3.44
N LEU A 41 -12.97 0.70 2.11
CA LEU A 41 -14.05 1.21 1.27
C LEU A 41 -15.03 0.12 0.85
N THR A 42 -14.52 -1.05 0.44
CA THR A 42 -15.33 -2.12 -0.18
C THR A 42 -15.57 -3.32 0.75
N GLY A 43 -14.74 -3.51 1.77
CA GLY A 43 -14.70 -4.69 2.63
C GLY A 43 -14.09 -5.92 1.96
N ALA A 44 -13.49 -5.80 0.78
CA ALA A 44 -12.80 -6.90 0.11
C ALA A 44 -11.58 -7.34 0.93
N LEU A 45 -11.48 -8.63 1.25
CA LEU A 45 -10.38 -9.18 2.03
C LEU A 45 -9.20 -9.58 1.13
N PRO A 46 -7.94 -9.53 1.64
CA PRO A 46 -6.81 -10.17 0.99
C PRO A 46 -7.07 -11.66 0.75
N VAL A 47 -6.61 -12.17 -0.40
CA VAL A 47 -6.73 -13.60 -0.72
C VAL A 47 -5.41 -14.30 -0.43
N TYR A 48 -5.39 -15.10 0.63
CA TYR A 48 -4.22 -15.88 1.04
C TYR A 48 -4.24 -17.30 0.44
N GLU A 49 -3.11 -17.73 -0.11
CA GLU A 49 -2.88 -19.13 -0.52
C GLU A 49 -1.66 -19.70 0.19
N GLY A 50 -1.73 -20.99 0.55
CA GLY A 50 -0.70 -21.66 1.32
C GLY A 50 -0.88 -21.47 2.83
N ALA A 51 0.22 -21.55 3.58
CA ALA A 51 0.19 -21.56 5.04
C ALA A 51 0.37 -20.17 5.68
N TRP A 52 -0.50 -19.24 5.32
CA TRP A 52 -0.62 -17.98 6.05
C TRP A 52 -1.41 -18.17 7.35
N LYS A 53 -1.00 -17.47 8.38
CA LYS A 53 -1.62 -17.50 9.71
C LYS A 53 -1.88 -16.09 10.19
N PHE A 54 -3.05 -15.86 10.77
CA PHE A 54 -3.28 -14.64 11.54
C PHE A 54 -2.40 -14.68 12.80
N GLY A 55 -1.43 -13.79 12.86
CA GLY A 55 -0.34 -13.81 13.83
C GLY A 55 -0.78 -13.66 15.28
N PRO A 56 -1.67 -12.70 15.63
CA PRO A 56 -2.11 -12.50 17.02
C PRO A 56 -2.70 -13.76 17.69
N ASP A 57 -3.32 -14.65 16.91
CA ASP A 57 -3.90 -15.90 17.39
C ASP A 57 -3.01 -17.14 17.15
N CYS A 58 -1.82 -16.94 16.58
CA CYS A 58 -0.92 -18.02 16.20
C CYS A 58 -0.01 -18.45 17.36
N SER A 59 -0.47 -19.41 18.16
CA SER A 59 0.30 -19.91 19.33
C SER A 59 1.60 -20.67 18.98
N ASP A 60 1.72 -21.19 17.76
CA ASP A 60 2.89 -21.92 17.26
C ASP A 60 3.83 -21.07 16.39
N CYS A 61 3.45 -19.83 16.07
CA CYS A 61 4.32 -18.88 15.37
C CYS A 61 5.44 -18.40 16.30
N LEU A 62 6.69 -18.49 15.83
CA LEU A 62 7.88 -18.14 16.62
C LEU A 62 8.18 -16.64 16.64
N LEU A 63 7.71 -15.91 15.63
CA LEU A 63 7.79 -14.45 15.59
C LEU A 63 6.49 -13.89 16.15
N GLN A 64 6.60 -13.08 17.20
CA GLN A 64 5.48 -12.53 17.95
C GLN A 64 5.71 -11.02 18.13
N PRO A 65 5.52 -10.20 17.08
CA PRO A 65 5.49 -8.75 17.24
C PRO A 65 4.36 -8.32 18.18
N SER A 66 4.43 -7.09 18.64
CA SER A 66 3.45 -6.47 19.53
C SER A 66 2.21 -6.05 18.73
N PRO A 67 1.01 -6.59 19.02
CA PRO A 67 -0.22 -6.13 18.38
C PRO A 67 -0.54 -4.65 18.64
N ALA A 68 0.04 -4.03 19.67
CA ALA A 68 -0.18 -2.61 19.95
C ALA A 68 0.51 -1.69 18.91
N ASP A 69 1.50 -2.21 18.20
CA ASP A 69 2.32 -1.45 17.24
C ASP A 69 1.97 -1.79 15.78
N ALA A 70 1.24 -2.89 15.54
CA ALA A 70 0.74 -3.30 14.24
C ALA A 70 -0.52 -2.52 13.85
N TYR A 71 -0.76 -2.36 12.55
CA TYR A 71 -1.96 -1.67 12.07
C TYR A 71 -3.20 -2.49 12.45
N ARG A 72 -4.15 -1.82 13.12
CA ARG A 72 -5.36 -2.43 13.70
C ARG A 72 -5.11 -3.72 14.50
N SER A 73 -3.91 -3.84 15.08
CA SER A 73 -3.50 -4.97 15.91
C SER A 73 -3.50 -6.33 15.21
N GLY A 74 -3.33 -6.36 13.88
CA GLY A 74 -3.28 -7.55 13.06
C GLY A 74 -1.97 -7.70 12.28
N TRP A 75 -1.64 -8.93 11.91
CA TRP A 75 -0.78 -9.23 10.77
C TRP A 75 -1.04 -10.68 10.36
N HIS A 76 -0.80 -11.00 9.09
CA HIS A 76 -0.74 -12.37 8.60
C HIS A 76 0.68 -12.73 8.28
N ASP A 77 1.16 -13.86 8.81
CA ASP A 77 2.51 -14.34 8.55
C ASP A 77 2.61 -15.72 7.93
N THR A 78 3.71 -15.91 7.22
CA THR A 78 4.09 -17.16 6.58
C THR A 78 5.61 -17.23 6.49
N THR A 79 6.14 -18.45 6.44
CA THR A 79 7.56 -18.73 6.16
C THR A 79 7.65 -19.68 4.97
N THR A 80 8.55 -19.41 4.03
CA THR A 80 8.71 -20.29 2.86
C THR A 80 9.05 -21.70 3.29
N SER A 81 8.39 -22.68 2.68
CA SER A 81 8.70 -24.08 2.91
C SER A 81 8.61 -24.88 1.62
N THR A 82 9.31 -26.01 1.57
CA THR A 82 9.21 -26.96 0.46
C THR A 82 7.90 -27.77 0.46
N GLN A 83 7.06 -27.62 1.50
CA GLN A 83 5.81 -28.37 1.65
C GLN A 83 4.62 -27.72 0.91
N TYR A 84 4.66 -26.40 0.72
CA TYR A 84 3.60 -25.65 0.04
C TYR A 84 4.09 -25.25 -1.35
N ALA A 85 3.29 -25.56 -2.38
CA ALA A 85 3.66 -25.28 -3.77
C ALA A 85 3.85 -23.78 -4.03
N GLN A 86 3.04 -22.95 -3.37
CA GLN A 86 3.16 -21.50 -3.38
C GLN A 86 2.52 -20.92 -2.11
N GLN A 87 3.09 -19.83 -1.61
CA GLN A 87 2.48 -18.99 -0.58
C GLN A 87 2.30 -17.63 -1.20
N THR A 88 1.07 -17.14 -1.29
CA THR A 88 0.77 -15.83 -1.90
C THR A 88 -0.27 -15.11 -1.07
N VAL A 89 -0.22 -13.79 -1.13
CA VAL A 89 -1.33 -12.95 -0.75
C VAL A 89 -1.64 -12.03 -1.94
N THR A 90 -2.91 -11.99 -2.33
CA THR A 90 -3.39 -11.20 -3.45
C THR A 90 -4.25 -10.06 -2.94
N LEU A 91 -3.92 -8.84 -3.37
CA LEU A 91 -4.69 -7.63 -3.11
C LEU A 91 -5.31 -7.13 -4.42
N THR A 92 -6.59 -6.82 -4.39
CA THR A 92 -7.29 -6.15 -5.51
C THR A 92 -7.70 -4.76 -5.05
N PHE A 93 -7.38 -3.74 -5.85
CA PHE A 93 -7.68 -2.35 -5.54
C PHE A 93 -8.06 -1.58 -6.79
N ASN A 94 -8.82 -0.49 -6.64
CA ASN A 94 -9.18 0.39 -7.75
C ASN A 94 -8.59 1.80 -7.53
N GLY A 95 -7.48 2.08 -8.19
CA GLY A 95 -6.69 3.28 -7.91
C GLY A 95 -5.64 3.58 -8.98
N THR A 96 -4.66 4.37 -8.57
CA THR A 96 -3.56 4.92 -9.38
C THR A 96 -2.19 4.77 -8.70
N ALA A 97 -2.17 4.35 -7.44
CA ALA A 97 -0.96 4.04 -6.69
C ALA A 97 -1.29 3.02 -5.59
N ILE A 98 -0.29 2.24 -5.15
CA ILE A 98 -0.38 1.36 -3.98
C ILE A 98 0.97 1.33 -3.23
N SER A 99 0.91 1.30 -1.91
CA SER A 99 2.04 1.05 -1.01
C SER A 99 1.69 -0.07 -0.04
N VAL A 100 2.60 -1.03 0.14
CA VAL A 100 2.45 -2.19 1.02
C VAL A 100 3.40 -2.06 2.21
N TYR A 101 2.87 -2.33 3.40
CA TYR A 101 3.58 -2.26 4.66
C TYR A 101 3.59 -3.63 5.33
N CYS A 102 4.79 -4.05 5.74
CA CYS A 102 4.99 -5.26 6.52
C CYS A 102 5.65 -4.94 7.86
N ILE A 103 5.51 -5.88 8.79
CA ILE A 103 6.35 -5.95 9.97
C ILE A 103 7.62 -6.71 9.58
N VAL A 104 8.77 -6.06 9.69
CA VAL A 104 10.06 -6.67 9.33
C VAL A 104 10.85 -7.02 10.60
N PRO A 105 11.05 -8.32 10.89
CA PRO A 105 11.90 -8.72 12.00
C PRO A 105 13.37 -8.40 11.70
N ASN A 106 14.11 -7.94 12.70
CA ASN A 106 15.56 -7.69 12.57
C ASN A 106 16.36 -8.95 12.91
N TYR A 107 16.20 -9.43 14.13
CA TYR A 107 16.89 -10.60 14.67
C TYR A 107 15.97 -11.37 15.62
N SER A 108 16.11 -12.70 15.63
CA SER A 108 15.48 -13.58 16.60
C SER A 108 16.42 -14.75 16.89
N ALA A 109 16.56 -15.12 18.16
CA ALA A 109 17.36 -16.28 18.56
C ALA A 109 16.65 -17.62 18.27
N SER A 110 15.32 -17.59 18.07
CA SER A 110 14.48 -18.77 17.94
C SER A 110 13.91 -18.97 16.53
N ALA A 111 14.04 -17.98 15.63
CA ALA A 111 13.37 -18.00 14.33
C ALA A 111 14.21 -17.34 13.23
N ASN A 112 13.91 -17.70 11.99
CA ASN A 112 14.40 -16.97 10.82
C ASN A 112 13.78 -15.57 10.77
N THR A 113 14.59 -14.55 10.46
CA THR A 113 14.15 -13.16 10.30
C THR A 113 14.43 -12.61 8.90
N PHE A 114 14.96 -13.43 7.99
CA PHE A 114 15.19 -13.02 6.62
C PHE A 114 13.86 -12.83 5.89
N VAL A 115 13.63 -11.63 5.37
CA VAL A 115 12.49 -11.29 4.53
C VAL A 115 12.99 -11.14 3.10
N ASN A 116 12.39 -11.88 2.18
CA ASN A 116 12.55 -11.73 0.74
C ASN A 116 11.19 -11.95 0.07
N ILE A 117 10.70 -10.95 -0.67
CA ILE A 117 9.33 -10.89 -1.20
C ILE A 117 9.39 -10.48 -2.66
N SER A 118 8.60 -11.14 -3.49
CA SER A 118 8.31 -10.74 -4.87
C SER A 118 6.93 -10.11 -4.97
N PHE A 119 6.80 -9.11 -5.84
CA PHE A 119 5.58 -8.36 -6.10
C PHE A 119 5.30 -8.33 -7.60
N SER A 120 4.20 -8.94 -8.05
CA SER A 120 3.72 -8.86 -9.43
C SER A 120 2.44 -8.05 -9.49
N LEU A 121 2.43 -6.99 -10.30
CA LEU A 121 1.28 -6.12 -10.50
C LEU A 121 0.67 -6.38 -11.88
N ASP A 122 -0.60 -6.75 -11.94
CA ASP A 122 -1.35 -7.05 -13.17
C ASP A 122 -0.68 -8.10 -14.07
N GLY A 123 0.03 -9.07 -13.45
CA GLY A 123 0.78 -10.10 -14.16
C GLY A 123 2.10 -9.64 -14.78
N ASN A 124 2.52 -8.38 -14.55
CA ASN A 124 3.83 -7.88 -14.99
C ASN A 124 4.98 -8.52 -14.20
N PRO A 125 6.23 -8.46 -14.71
CA PRO A 125 7.39 -9.04 -14.06
C PRO A 125 7.54 -8.59 -12.62
N ALA A 126 7.93 -9.53 -11.75
CA ALA A 126 8.00 -9.25 -10.33
C ALA A 126 9.19 -8.34 -9.98
N THR A 127 8.96 -7.37 -9.10
CA THR A 127 10.02 -6.66 -8.37
C THR A 127 10.22 -7.32 -7.00
N THR A 128 11.40 -7.19 -6.41
CA THR A 128 11.71 -7.83 -5.13
C THR A 128 12.04 -6.83 -4.03
N TYR A 129 11.72 -7.22 -2.79
CA TYR A 129 12.19 -6.62 -1.56
C TYR A 129 12.99 -7.66 -0.79
N ASP A 130 14.14 -7.27 -0.24
CA ASP A 130 14.85 -8.07 0.75
C ASP A 130 15.20 -7.25 2.00
N SER A 131 15.17 -7.90 3.16
CA SER A 131 15.65 -7.29 4.40
C SER A 131 17.17 -7.45 4.49
N ASN A 132 17.91 -6.40 4.15
CA ASN A 132 19.36 -6.32 4.38
C ASN A 132 19.73 -6.04 5.85
N SER A 133 18.97 -6.56 6.82
CA SER A 133 19.26 -6.30 8.23
C SER A 133 20.53 -7.02 8.67
N THR A 134 21.52 -6.27 9.13
CA THR A 134 22.72 -6.77 9.81
C THR A 134 22.64 -6.62 11.33
N ASP A 135 21.48 -6.18 11.83
CA ASP A 135 21.24 -5.95 13.24
C ASP A 135 21.19 -7.28 14.02
N THR A 136 21.65 -7.25 15.25
CA THR A 136 21.78 -8.43 16.13
C THR A 136 20.90 -8.31 17.38
N VAL A 137 20.17 -7.20 17.51
CA VAL A 137 19.25 -6.98 18.62
C VAL A 137 17.86 -7.49 18.24
N PRO A 138 17.22 -8.34 19.07
CA PRO A 138 15.85 -8.74 18.85
C PRO A 138 14.93 -7.52 18.77
N ALA A 139 14.33 -7.30 17.59
CA ALA A 139 13.47 -6.17 17.33
C ALA A 139 12.57 -6.46 16.12
N PHE A 140 11.42 -5.78 16.09
CA PHE A 140 10.51 -5.71 14.96
C PHE A 140 10.42 -4.26 14.49
N ARG A 141 10.43 -4.06 13.17
CA ARG A 141 10.18 -2.76 12.54
C ARG A 141 8.79 -2.78 11.95
N TYR A 142 7.94 -1.87 12.39
CA TYR A 142 6.56 -1.72 11.93
C TYR A 142 6.48 -0.66 10.83
N ASN A 143 5.39 -0.69 10.04
CA ASN A 143 5.17 0.26 8.94
C ASN A 143 6.34 0.35 7.95
N VAL A 144 7.03 -0.78 7.70
CA VAL A 144 8.10 -0.83 6.71
C VAL A 144 7.47 -0.97 5.33
N THR A 145 7.62 0.05 4.49
CA THR A 145 7.20 -0.01 3.09
C THR A 145 8.09 -1.02 2.35
N VAL A 146 7.50 -2.14 1.96
CA VAL A 146 8.20 -3.22 1.23
C VAL A 146 7.95 -3.14 -0.27
N TYR A 147 6.89 -2.46 -0.69
CA TYR A 147 6.56 -2.20 -2.08
C TYR A 147 5.79 -0.88 -2.20
N SER A 148 6.08 -0.11 -3.25
CA SER A 148 5.31 1.08 -3.58
C SER A 148 5.42 1.39 -5.06
N VAL A 149 4.29 1.75 -5.67
CA VAL A 149 4.20 2.17 -7.06
C VAL A 149 3.11 3.23 -7.21
N ALA A 150 3.34 4.21 -8.08
CA ALA A 150 2.41 5.28 -8.38
C ALA A 150 2.37 5.56 -9.89
N GLY A 151 1.38 6.33 -10.33
CA GLY A 151 1.20 6.67 -11.74
C GLY A 151 0.63 5.50 -12.57
N LEU A 152 -0.09 4.59 -11.92
CA LEU A 152 -0.88 3.56 -12.59
C LEU A 152 -2.06 4.21 -13.33
N ALA A 153 -2.54 3.54 -14.37
CA ALA A 153 -3.76 3.96 -15.03
C ALA A 153 -4.93 3.80 -14.05
N SER A 154 -5.83 4.78 -13.96
CA SER A 154 -7.00 4.65 -13.09
C SER A 154 -7.83 3.43 -13.47
N GLY A 155 -8.02 2.53 -12.52
CA GLY A 155 -8.80 1.31 -12.71
C GLY A 155 -8.49 0.26 -11.66
N GLU A 156 -9.07 -0.92 -11.87
CA GLU A 156 -8.81 -2.10 -11.04
C GLU A 156 -7.43 -2.67 -11.35
N HIS A 157 -6.71 -3.01 -10.29
CA HIS A 157 -5.38 -3.59 -10.30
C HIS A 157 -5.34 -4.82 -9.38
N THR A 158 -4.46 -5.76 -9.71
CA THR A 158 -4.20 -6.94 -8.89
C THR A 158 -2.71 -7.00 -8.54
N LEU A 159 -2.41 -6.92 -7.25
CA LEU A 159 -1.07 -7.09 -6.72
C LEU A 159 -0.95 -8.46 -6.06
N VAL A 160 0.01 -9.27 -6.53
CA VAL A 160 0.35 -10.57 -5.94
C VAL A 160 1.68 -10.45 -5.23
N MET A 161 1.69 -10.78 -3.93
CA MET A 161 2.88 -10.81 -3.09
C MET A 161 3.23 -12.26 -2.77
N ALA A 162 4.49 -12.65 -2.96
CA ALA A 162 4.95 -14.00 -2.67
C ALA A 162 6.34 -14.00 -2.02
N PRO A 163 6.54 -14.64 -0.85
CA PRO A 163 7.85 -14.81 -0.26
C PRO A 163 8.74 -15.68 -1.16
N LEU A 164 10.00 -15.29 -1.30
CA LEU A 164 10.99 -15.99 -2.12
C LEU A 164 11.97 -16.76 -1.23
N GLN A 165 12.19 -18.04 -1.57
CA GLN A 165 13.20 -18.85 -0.90
C GLN A 165 14.55 -18.75 -1.64
N ASP A 166 15.18 -17.58 -1.58
CA ASP A 166 16.49 -17.32 -2.18
C ASP A 166 17.23 -16.23 -1.38
N PRO A 167 18.44 -16.49 -0.85
CA PRO A 167 19.18 -17.76 -0.84
C PRO A 167 18.71 -18.75 0.23
N SER A 168 17.80 -18.35 1.10
CA SER A 168 17.32 -19.15 2.24
C SER A 168 15.83 -18.95 2.46
N SER A 169 15.27 -19.59 3.48
CA SER A 169 13.85 -19.42 3.81
C SER A 169 13.54 -17.95 4.09
N SER A 170 12.39 -17.48 3.60
CA SER A 170 11.92 -16.11 3.80
C SER A 170 10.67 -16.10 4.67
N VAL A 171 10.62 -15.19 5.63
CA VAL A 171 9.44 -14.92 6.44
C VAL A 171 8.79 -13.62 5.99
N VAL A 172 7.46 -13.58 5.97
CA VAL A 172 6.69 -12.38 5.64
C VAL A 172 5.60 -12.21 6.67
N LEU A 173 5.48 -11.00 7.23
CA LEU A 173 4.42 -10.59 8.15
C LEU A 173 3.73 -9.39 7.50
N PHE A 174 2.70 -9.66 6.70
CA PHE A 174 1.91 -8.63 6.02
C PHE A 174 0.95 -7.98 7.03
N ASP A 175 0.98 -6.65 7.09
CA ASP A 175 0.26 -5.84 8.09
C ASP A 175 -0.86 -5.05 7.40
N TRP A 176 -0.53 -4.19 6.45
CA TRP A 176 -1.53 -3.43 5.71
C TRP A 176 -0.99 -2.84 4.40
N ALA A 177 -1.89 -2.31 3.57
CA ALA A 177 -1.56 -1.55 2.39
C ALA A 177 -2.44 -0.29 2.30
N GLU A 178 -2.00 0.68 1.50
CA GLU A 178 -2.84 1.82 1.10
C GLU A 178 -2.76 2.06 -0.40
N TYR A 179 -3.85 2.56 -0.96
CA TYR A 179 -3.93 2.96 -2.36
C TYR A 179 -4.66 4.29 -2.50
N THR A 180 -4.49 4.94 -3.66
CA THR A 180 -5.12 6.23 -4.00
C THR A 180 -5.74 6.23 -5.38
#